data_AF-A0A143PMF1-F1
#
_entry.id   AF-A0A143PMF1-F1
#
_cell.length_a   1.000
_cell.length_b   1.000
_cell.length_c   1.000
_cell.angle_alpha   90.00
_cell.angle_beta   90.00
_cell.angle_gamma   90.00
#
_symmetry.space_group_name_H-M   'P 1'
#
loop_
_entity.id
_entity.type
_entity.pdbx_description
1 polymer ?
#
loop_
_entity_poly.entity_id
_entity_poly.type
_entity_poly.pdbx_seq_one_letter_code
_entity_poly.pdbx_strand_id
1 'polypeptide(L)'
;MLLALAHTWPLVTAPATLSRTDSADGLLNQWILGWVAHALATHPLSLFDANIFFPEPRTLAFSEHLAVPALFSAPIFWMGGSPVLAYNVTLWIGLALTGWTTALVLHQWTGDWYAAVLAGSLAAFNTDTLTRMAHIQAMHLQFLPLALLALDDVLQRGERRDALRLGGWTALQMLCSGYLLVMTAIALVVGAIARPGEWTGVRLRSRLPLLLTAAALAVAICAPFLVQYYRVQHDQGLTRSVDEVRLYSGVWQNFIATGARLHFETWNAPWYREANSAAFPGVLPWVLALVAIGTGLAWRDARARMWLAIGIVGAALSFGPALPGYSLLYDLIPILQGIRAVARFALLPLLAVGVLAAFSLAAIRVRLAAGGRVRLAHVAGLVAVVGVNVENARAPMAFVRFEGIPAVYAALALEDAAVVAELPFPEPERVAANAAAVHASTRHWGRLLNGYSGYTPSSYVQHYLAFRTFPDPASLDALRHAGVTHIVVDVAKVPDAVAVLQRADGVRLIATDRRRRIYRIGARDTSPRRP
;
A
#
# COMPACT_ATOMS: atom_id res chain seq x y z
N MET A 1 2.08 5.13 18.87
CA MET A 1 1.57 6.43 18.38
C MET A 1 2.63 7.53 18.43
N LEU A 2 3.20 7.89 19.58
CA LEU A 2 4.21 8.97 19.67
C LEU A 2 5.38 8.83 18.69
N LEU A 3 5.95 7.62 18.54
CA LEU A 3 6.99 7.35 17.55
C LEU A 3 6.50 7.58 16.11
N ALA A 4 5.24 7.28 15.78
CA ALA A 4 4.71 7.53 14.44
C ALA A 4 4.61 9.03 14.16
N LEU A 5 4.17 9.84 15.13
CA LEU A 5 4.14 11.29 15.00
C LEU A 5 5.55 11.89 14.88
N ALA A 6 6.53 11.36 15.62
CA ALA A 6 7.92 11.81 15.57
C ALA A 6 8.60 11.44 14.25
N HIS A 7 8.48 10.18 13.81
CA HIS A 7 9.07 9.70 12.56
C HIS A 7 8.44 10.31 11.32
N THR A 8 7.18 10.75 11.40
CA THR A 8 6.49 11.45 10.30
C THR A 8 6.49 12.97 10.45
N TRP A 9 7.27 13.53 11.38
CA TRP A 9 7.36 14.98 11.56
C TRP A 9 7.75 15.68 10.24
N PRO A 10 7.14 16.82 9.87
CA PRO A 10 6.21 17.66 10.63
C PRO A 10 4.71 17.38 10.41
N LEU A 11 4.30 16.21 9.91
CA LEU A 11 2.92 15.92 9.51
C LEU A 11 1.87 16.26 10.58
N VAL A 12 2.20 16.05 11.86
CA VAL A 12 1.32 16.33 13.02
C VAL A 12 0.99 17.81 13.20
N THR A 13 1.79 18.73 12.66
CA THR A 13 1.57 20.18 12.80
C THR A 13 0.39 20.69 11.99
N ALA A 14 0.02 20.00 10.91
CA ALA A 14 -1.08 20.39 10.04
C ALA A 14 -1.67 19.17 9.30
N PRO A 15 -2.23 18.18 10.02
CA PRO A 15 -2.59 16.87 9.50
C PRO A 15 -3.70 16.88 8.44
N ALA A 16 -4.50 17.94 8.37
CA ALA A 16 -5.54 18.09 7.35
C ALA A 16 -5.04 18.73 6.05
N THR A 17 -3.80 19.26 6.03
CA THR A 17 -3.26 20.01 4.88
C THR A 17 -1.85 19.60 4.47
N LEU A 18 -1.01 19.04 5.34
CA LEU A 18 0.27 18.46 4.90
C LEU A 18 0.05 17.04 4.41
N SER A 19 0.57 16.70 3.23
CA SER A 19 0.43 15.35 2.67
C SER A 19 1.48 15.07 1.59
N ARG A 20 1.49 13.83 1.10
CA ARG A 20 2.24 13.38 -0.09
C ARG A 20 1.40 13.54 -1.37
N THR A 21 0.65 14.65 -1.49
CA THR A 21 -0.15 14.97 -2.68
C THR A 21 0.69 15.40 -3.89
N ASP A 22 2.02 15.46 -3.73
CA ASP A 22 3.01 15.60 -4.80
C ASP A 22 3.24 14.29 -5.59
N SER A 23 2.69 13.17 -5.10
CA SER A 23 2.73 11.87 -5.77
C SER A 23 1.36 11.50 -6.33
N ALA A 24 1.33 11.05 -7.59
CA ALA A 24 0.12 10.49 -8.21
C ALA A 24 -0.41 9.28 -7.41
N ASP A 25 0.46 8.41 -6.91
CA ASP A 25 0.08 7.28 -6.05
C ASP A 25 -0.51 7.75 -4.72
N GLY A 26 0.00 8.86 -4.16
CA GLY A 26 -0.54 9.45 -2.93
C GLY A 26 -1.97 9.96 -3.12
N LEU A 27 -2.25 10.62 -4.25
CA LEU A 27 -3.60 11.06 -4.64
C LEU A 27 -4.53 9.87 -4.91
N LEU A 28 -4.03 8.85 -5.61
CA LEU A 28 -4.78 7.63 -5.89
C LEU A 28 -5.20 6.92 -4.61
N ASN A 29 -4.27 6.70 -3.67
CA ASN A 29 -4.58 6.03 -2.42
C ASN A 29 -5.52 6.84 -1.53
N GLN A 30 -5.43 8.17 -1.52
CA GLN A 30 -6.42 9.03 -0.88
C GLN A 30 -7.82 8.84 -1.48
N TRP A 31 -7.91 8.75 -2.81
CA TRP A 31 -9.16 8.45 -3.50
C TRP A 31 -9.67 7.04 -3.19
N ILE A 32 -8.83 6.00 -3.18
CA ILE A 32 -9.24 4.61 -2.86
C ILE A 32 -9.87 4.54 -1.47
N LEU A 33 -9.21 5.12 -0.46
CA LEU A 33 -9.75 5.16 0.91
C LEU A 33 -11.10 5.89 0.97
N GLY A 34 -11.23 7.00 0.23
CA GLY A 34 -12.49 7.73 0.12
C GLY A 34 -13.58 6.94 -0.60
N TRP A 35 -13.23 6.25 -1.70
CA TRP A 35 -14.16 5.46 -2.50
C TRP A 35 -14.74 4.31 -1.67
N VAL A 36 -13.89 3.57 -0.96
CA VAL A 36 -14.34 2.48 -0.09
C VAL A 36 -15.26 3.03 1.02
N ALA A 37 -14.89 4.15 1.65
CA ALA A 37 -15.74 4.79 2.65
C ALA A 37 -17.10 5.25 2.09
N HIS A 38 -17.11 5.78 0.86
CA HIS A 38 -18.31 6.18 0.15
C HIS A 38 -19.19 4.97 -0.18
N ALA A 39 -18.64 3.95 -0.85
CA ALA A 39 -19.35 2.75 -1.25
C ALA A 39 -19.93 1.98 -0.04
N LEU A 40 -19.20 1.90 1.08
CA LEU A 40 -19.71 1.28 2.31
C LEU A 40 -20.96 2.01 2.87
N ALA A 41 -21.08 3.31 2.65
CA ALA A 41 -22.20 4.12 3.15
C ALA A 41 -23.38 4.16 2.17
N THR A 42 -23.14 4.06 0.86
CA THR A 42 -24.17 4.23 -0.17
C THR A 42 -24.60 2.90 -0.81
N HIS A 43 -23.65 2.13 -1.33
CA HIS A 43 -23.89 0.91 -2.10
C HIS A 43 -22.79 -0.15 -1.85
N PRO A 44 -22.80 -0.87 -0.72
CA PRO A 44 -21.68 -1.73 -0.31
C PRO A 44 -21.44 -2.93 -1.25
N LEU A 45 -22.48 -3.38 -1.97
CA LEU A 45 -22.37 -4.49 -2.92
C LEU A 45 -21.69 -4.08 -4.25
N SER A 46 -21.60 -2.79 -4.55
CA SER A 46 -20.90 -2.25 -5.73
C SER A 46 -19.54 -1.68 -5.38
N LEU A 47 -18.90 -2.16 -4.30
CA LEU A 47 -17.60 -1.69 -3.81
C LEU A 47 -16.55 -1.62 -4.93
N PHE A 48 -16.56 -2.59 -5.85
CA PHE A 48 -15.57 -2.66 -6.91
C PHE A 48 -15.86 -1.76 -8.12
N ASP A 49 -17.10 -1.30 -8.28
CA ASP A 49 -17.53 -0.49 -9.43
C ASP A 49 -17.25 1.00 -9.18
N ALA A 50 -15.96 1.31 -9.11
CA ALA A 50 -15.46 2.65 -8.82
C ALA A 50 -15.72 3.66 -9.94
N ASN A 51 -15.73 4.94 -9.58
CA ASN A 51 -16.17 6.02 -10.47
C ASN A 51 -15.13 6.47 -11.51
N ILE A 52 -14.11 5.66 -11.83
CA ILE A 52 -13.05 6.00 -12.79
C ILE A 52 -13.12 5.10 -14.03
N PHE A 53 -12.53 5.55 -15.14
CA PHE A 53 -12.48 4.79 -16.40
C PHE A 53 -13.84 4.38 -16.96
N PHE A 54 -14.88 5.19 -16.78
CA PHE A 54 -16.19 4.90 -17.36
C PHE A 54 -16.04 4.59 -18.87
N PRO A 55 -16.70 3.54 -19.41
CA PRO A 55 -17.71 2.67 -18.79
C PRO A 55 -17.18 1.36 -18.16
N GLU A 56 -15.88 1.24 -17.89
CA GLU A 56 -15.31 0.00 -17.35
C GLU A 56 -15.91 -0.40 -15.99
N PRO A 57 -16.31 -1.67 -15.79
CA PRO A 57 -16.75 -2.17 -14.49
C PRO A 57 -15.56 -2.55 -13.61
N ARG A 58 -15.81 -2.75 -12.30
CA ARG A 58 -14.83 -3.30 -11.34
C ARG A 58 -13.50 -2.53 -11.26
N THR A 59 -13.50 -1.23 -11.54
CA THR A 59 -12.27 -0.42 -11.68
C THR A 59 -11.49 -0.23 -10.39
N LEU A 60 -12.08 -0.52 -9.21
CA LEU A 60 -11.32 -0.62 -7.96
C LEU A 60 -10.27 -1.75 -8.01
N ALA A 61 -10.58 -2.87 -8.70
CA ALA A 61 -9.66 -4.01 -8.85
C ALA A 61 -8.51 -3.73 -9.83
N PHE A 62 -8.49 -2.56 -10.49
CA PHE A 62 -7.33 -2.14 -11.30
C PHE A 62 -6.16 -1.71 -10.41
N SER A 63 -6.43 -1.50 -9.10
CA SER A 63 -5.45 -1.23 -8.04
C SER A 63 -5.76 -2.10 -6.81
N GLU A 64 -5.07 -1.84 -5.70
CA GLU A 64 -5.36 -2.48 -4.42
C GLU A 64 -6.64 -1.90 -3.80
N HIS A 65 -7.51 -2.78 -3.29
CA HIS A 65 -8.79 -2.38 -2.74
C HIS A 65 -8.72 -1.74 -1.34
N LEU A 66 -7.61 -1.94 -0.59
CA LEU A 66 -7.34 -1.35 0.73
C LEU A 66 -8.50 -1.46 1.74
N ALA A 67 -9.27 -2.55 1.72
CA ALA A 67 -10.54 -2.63 2.44
C ALA A 67 -10.38 -2.44 3.96
N VAL A 68 -9.39 -3.10 4.57
CA VAL A 68 -9.14 -2.94 6.02
C VAL A 68 -8.59 -1.55 6.37
N PRO A 69 -7.55 -1.02 5.69
CA PRO A 69 -7.11 0.36 5.87
C PRO A 69 -8.24 1.38 5.76
N ALA A 70 -9.15 1.18 4.80
CA ALA A 70 -10.27 2.07 4.57
C ALA A 70 -11.25 2.15 5.75
N LEU A 71 -11.39 1.09 6.54
CA LEU A 71 -12.22 1.10 7.76
C LEU A 71 -11.70 2.09 8.81
N PHE A 72 -10.39 2.37 8.84
CA PHE A 72 -9.83 3.38 9.73
C PHE A 72 -10.09 4.81 9.24
N SER A 73 -10.12 5.02 7.92
CA SER A 73 -10.43 6.33 7.32
C SER A 73 -11.92 6.62 7.22
N ALA A 74 -12.77 5.59 7.13
CA ALA A 74 -14.20 5.77 6.84
C ALA A 74 -14.93 6.69 7.82
N PRO A 75 -14.74 6.60 9.15
CA PRO A 75 -15.36 7.54 10.09
C PRO A 75 -14.99 9.00 9.81
N ILE A 76 -13.76 9.26 9.35
CA ILE A 76 -13.30 10.63 9.04
C ILE A 76 -14.05 11.17 7.83
N PHE A 77 -14.23 10.36 6.78
CA PHE A 77 -15.02 10.74 5.62
C PHE A 77 -16.50 10.97 5.97
N TRP A 78 -17.10 10.10 6.79
CA TRP A 78 -18.50 10.23 7.22
C TRP A 78 -18.74 11.47 8.09
N MET A 79 -17.73 11.93 8.83
CA MET A 79 -17.75 13.20 9.56
C MET A 79 -17.41 14.42 8.69
N GLY A 80 -17.21 14.25 7.37
CA GLY A 80 -16.89 15.34 6.44
C GLY A 80 -15.43 15.78 6.44
N GLY A 81 -14.52 14.96 6.98
CA GLY A 81 -13.08 15.21 6.97
C GLY A 81 -12.48 15.16 5.56
N SER A 82 -11.35 15.83 5.36
CA SER A 82 -10.65 15.85 4.06
C SER A 82 -10.01 14.49 3.74
N PRO A 83 -9.83 14.15 2.45
CA PRO A 83 -9.08 12.94 2.05
C PRO A 83 -7.66 12.91 2.64
N VAL A 84 -7.03 14.08 2.78
CA VAL A 84 -5.71 14.23 3.39
C VAL A 84 -5.72 13.86 4.88
N LEU A 85 -6.68 14.39 5.64
CA LEU A 85 -6.80 14.06 7.07
C LEU A 85 -7.05 12.56 7.26
N ALA A 86 -7.97 12.00 6.47
CA ALA A 86 -8.32 10.59 6.52
C ALA A 86 -7.09 9.71 6.24
N TYR A 87 -6.33 10.03 5.20
CA TYR A 87 -5.10 9.33 4.85
C TYR A 87 -4.03 9.38 5.93
N ASN A 88 -3.75 10.58 6.47
CA ASN A 88 -2.69 10.76 7.47
C ASN A 88 -3.00 10.04 8.78
N VAL A 89 -4.27 10.05 9.21
CA VAL A 89 -4.70 9.29 10.40
C VAL A 89 -4.57 7.79 10.15
N THR A 90 -5.02 7.29 8.99
CA THR A 90 -4.87 5.87 8.63
C THR A 90 -3.39 5.46 8.56
N LEU A 91 -2.52 6.30 8.01
CA LEU A 91 -1.07 6.10 7.99
C LEU A 91 -0.51 5.92 9.41
N TRP A 92 -0.83 6.84 10.34
CA TRP A 92 -0.36 6.73 11.72
C TRP A 92 -0.91 5.53 12.46
N ILE A 93 -2.18 5.16 12.21
CA ILE A 93 -2.78 3.95 12.77
C ILE A 93 -2.04 2.71 12.27
N GLY A 94 -1.76 2.61 10.97
CA GLY A 94 -1.00 1.49 10.39
C GLY A 94 0.39 1.34 11.01
N LEU A 95 1.16 2.43 11.05
CA LEU A 95 2.49 2.44 11.67
C LEU A 95 2.44 2.10 13.16
N ALA A 96 1.51 2.70 13.91
CA ALA A 96 1.39 2.47 15.34
C ALA A 96 0.96 1.04 15.67
N LEU A 97 -0.03 0.49 14.94
CA LEU A 97 -0.48 -0.88 15.12
C LEU A 97 0.61 -1.87 14.73
N THR A 98 1.32 -1.64 13.62
CA THR A 98 2.44 -2.50 13.18
C THR A 98 3.50 -2.61 14.27
N GLY A 99 3.92 -1.47 14.83
CA GLY A 99 4.90 -1.48 15.89
C GLY A 99 4.38 -2.08 17.19
N TRP A 100 3.12 -1.81 17.52
CA TRP A 100 2.47 -2.34 18.73
C TRP A 100 2.32 -3.86 18.69
N THR A 101 1.72 -4.42 17.64
CA THR A 101 1.48 -5.87 17.55
C THR A 101 2.79 -6.65 17.43
N THR A 102 3.78 -6.12 16.72
CA THR A 102 5.13 -6.70 16.70
C THR A 102 5.74 -6.69 18.09
N ALA A 103 5.69 -5.58 18.83
CA ALA A 103 6.19 -5.53 20.20
C ALA A 103 5.47 -6.54 21.12
N LEU A 104 4.15 -6.67 21.03
CA LEU A 104 3.40 -7.66 21.82
C LEU A 104 3.87 -9.09 21.56
N VAL A 105 4.01 -9.47 20.28
CA VAL A 105 4.46 -10.81 19.89
C VAL A 105 5.89 -11.06 20.38
N LEU A 106 6.77 -10.07 20.24
CA LEU A 106 8.16 -10.21 20.66
C LEU A 106 8.31 -10.22 22.19
N HIS A 107 7.47 -9.49 22.91
CA HIS A 107 7.42 -9.58 24.36
C HIS A 107 6.98 -10.98 24.80
N GLN A 108 5.96 -11.55 24.15
CA GLN A 108 5.51 -12.91 24.45
C GLN A 108 6.59 -13.97 24.17
N TRP A 109 7.44 -13.76 23.17
CA TRP A 109 8.52 -14.70 22.83
C TRP A 109 9.78 -14.53 23.67
N THR A 110 10.13 -13.30 24.04
CA THR A 110 11.42 -12.99 24.70
C THR A 110 11.31 -12.67 26.18
N GLY A 111 10.11 -12.33 26.66
CA GLY A 111 9.87 -11.84 28.03
C GLY A 111 10.42 -10.43 28.31
N ASP A 112 11.01 -9.73 27.33
CA ASP A 112 11.69 -8.44 27.54
C ASP A 112 11.05 -7.30 26.75
N TRP A 113 10.60 -6.25 27.45
CA TRP A 113 9.93 -5.10 26.83
C TRP A 113 10.85 -4.20 26.01
N TYR A 114 12.15 -4.11 26.31
CA TYR A 114 13.06 -3.30 25.51
C TYR A 114 13.35 -3.99 24.17
N ALA A 115 13.55 -5.31 24.19
CA ALA A 115 13.62 -6.12 22.98
C ALA A 115 12.35 -6.02 22.14
N ALA A 116 11.19 -6.11 22.79
CA ALA A 116 9.88 -5.95 22.14
C ALA A 116 9.71 -4.59 21.46
N VAL A 117 9.94 -3.49 22.18
CA VAL A 117 9.82 -2.13 21.63
C VAL A 117 10.84 -1.88 20.53
N LEU A 118 12.07 -2.42 20.64
CA LEU A 118 13.08 -2.36 19.59
C LEU A 118 12.56 -2.99 18.29
N ALA A 119 12.13 -4.25 18.32
CA ALA A 119 11.62 -4.93 17.12
C ALA A 119 10.35 -4.25 16.58
N GLY A 120 9.43 -3.84 17.45
CA GLY A 120 8.23 -3.11 17.05
C GLY A 120 8.55 -1.79 16.36
N SER A 121 9.49 -1.01 16.90
CA SER A 121 9.92 0.23 16.27
C SER A 121 10.60 -0.01 14.92
N LEU A 122 11.44 -1.04 14.78
CA LEU A 122 12.07 -1.38 13.51
C LEU A 122 11.07 -1.91 12.47
N ALA A 123 10.04 -2.62 12.89
CA ALA A 123 8.99 -3.10 12.00
C ALA A 123 8.13 -1.95 11.43
N ALA A 124 7.85 -0.94 12.25
CA ALA A 124 7.05 0.21 11.86
C ALA A 124 7.84 1.35 11.21
N PHE A 125 9.06 1.62 11.68
CA PHE A 125 9.86 2.80 11.33
C PHE A 125 11.20 2.35 10.73
N ASN A 126 11.12 1.82 9.52
CA ASN A 126 12.28 1.39 8.74
C ASN A 126 12.38 2.20 7.44
N THR A 127 13.51 2.09 6.76
CA THR A 127 13.71 2.83 5.50
C THR A 127 12.63 2.51 4.46
N ASP A 128 12.12 1.29 4.40
CA ASP A 128 11.12 0.87 3.41
C ASP A 128 9.79 1.61 3.60
N THR A 129 9.28 1.64 4.84
CA THR A 129 8.04 2.35 5.22
C THR A 129 8.21 3.87 5.13
N LEU A 130 9.32 4.41 5.64
CA LEU A 130 9.54 5.87 5.71
C LEU A 130 9.90 6.51 4.36
N THR A 131 10.34 5.72 3.37
CA THR A 131 10.59 6.20 2.00
C THR A 131 9.37 6.12 1.10
N ARG A 132 8.36 5.33 1.47
CA ARG A 132 7.19 5.04 0.62
C ARG A 132 5.87 5.41 1.27
N MET A 133 5.84 6.48 2.05
CA MET A 133 4.62 6.92 2.73
C MET A 133 3.44 7.22 1.81
N ALA A 134 3.65 7.48 0.51
CA ALA A 134 2.56 7.61 -0.47
C ALA A 134 1.84 6.28 -0.74
N HIS A 135 2.45 5.14 -0.40
CA HIS A 135 1.96 3.79 -0.61
C HIS A 135 1.39 3.22 0.69
N ILE A 136 0.17 3.62 1.04
CA ILE A 136 -0.45 3.23 2.33
C ILE A 136 -0.62 1.72 2.48
N GLN A 137 -0.70 1.00 1.37
CA GLN A 137 -0.68 -0.45 1.32
C GLN A 137 0.50 -1.11 2.05
N ALA A 138 1.65 -0.43 2.14
CA ALA A 138 2.84 -0.96 2.82
C ALA A 138 2.87 -0.65 4.33
N MET A 139 1.91 0.12 4.84
CA MET A 139 1.94 0.65 6.22
C MET A 139 1.18 -0.23 7.23
N HIS A 140 0.41 -1.21 6.73
CA HIS A 140 -0.50 -2.02 7.54
C HIS A 140 -0.02 -3.47 7.69
N LEU A 141 1.13 -3.67 8.34
CA LEU A 141 1.75 -4.97 8.60
C LEU A 141 1.30 -5.59 9.93
N GLN A 142 0.41 -4.94 10.67
CA GLN A 142 0.08 -5.31 12.05
C GLN A 142 -0.45 -6.74 12.22
N PHE A 143 -0.97 -7.36 11.17
CA PHE A 143 -1.54 -8.70 11.22
C PHE A 143 -0.52 -9.81 10.92
N LEU A 144 0.56 -9.51 10.19
CA LEU A 144 1.66 -10.46 9.94
C LEU A 144 2.29 -11.03 11.23
N PRO A 145 2.73 -10.24 12.22
CA PRO A 145 3.29 -10.80 13.45
C PRO A 145 2.25 -11.60 14.23
N LEU A 146 0.97 -11.20 14.22
CA LEU A 146 -0.12 -11.94 14.85
C LEU A 146 -0.42 -13.27 14.15
N ALA A 147 -0.35 -13.31 12.83
CA ALA A 147 -0.48 -14.53 12.04
C ALA A 147 0.68 -15.50 12.33
N LEU A 148 1.91 -15.00 12.42
CA LEU A 148 3.09 -15.82 12.78
C LEU A 148 3.06 -16.30 14.23
N LEU A 149 2.50 -15.51 15.16
CA LEU A 149 2.21 -15.96 16.52
C LEU A 149 1.14 -17.06 16.54
N ALA A 150 0.05 -16.88 15.78
CA ALA A 150 -0.99 -17.91 15.69
C ALA A 150 -0.46 -19.19 15.03
N LEU A 151 0.44 -19.08 14.06
CA LEU A 151 1.17 -20.22 13.51
C LEU A 151 2.01 -20.90 14.61
N ASP A 152 2.79 -20.14 15.39
CA ASP A 152 3.54 -20.67 16.53
C ASP A 152 2.64 -21.45 17.51
N ASP A 153 1.49 -20.88 17.86
CA ASP A 153 0.50 -21.51 18.74
C ASP A 153 -0.11 -22.79 18.13
N VAL A 154 -0.43 -22.81 16.83
CA VAL A 154 -0.91 -24.02 16.13
C VAL A 154 0.14 -25.13 16.14
N LEU A 155 1.41 -24.80 15.90
CA LEU A 155 2.48 -25.80 15.88
C LEU A 155 2.72 -26.37 17.29
N GLN A 156 2.75 -25.51 18.31
CA GLN A 156 3.02 -25.90 19.69
C GLN A 156 1.82 -26.58 20.38
N ARG A 157 0.66 -25.91 20.45
CA ARG A 157 -0.55 -26.40 21.15
C ARG A 157 -1.43 -27.21 20.22
N GLY A 158 -1.67 -26.68 19.02
CA GLY A 158 -2.58 -27.18 17.99
C GLY A 158 -4.00 -27.38 18.49
N GLU A 159 -4.57 -26.28 18.94
CA GLU A 159 -5.98 -26.12 19.25
C GLU A 159 -6.73 -25.51 18.05
N ARG A 160 -8.04 -25.77 17.95
CA ARG A 160 -8.88 -25.19 16.88
C ARG A 160 -8.91 -23.66 16.93
N ARG A 161 -8.89 -23.08 18.13
CA ARG A 161 -8.88 -21.62 18.34
C ARG A 161 -7.69 -20.97 17.64
N ASP A 162 -6.53 -21.61 17.68
CA ASP A 162 -5.30 -21.07 17.08
C ASP A 162 -5.35 -21.15 15.55
N ALA A 163 -5.98 -22.20 15.00
CA ALA A 163 -6.26 -22.27 13.56
C ALA A 163 -7.21 -21.15 13.09
N LEU A 164 -8.27 -20.87 13.87
CA LEU A 164 -9.19 -19.77 13.56
C LEU A 164 -8.50 -18.40 13.63
N ARG A 165 -7.64 -18.18 14.63
CA ARG A 165 -6.80 -16.98 14.74
C ARG A 165 -5.86 -16.84 13.55
N LEU A 166 -5.19 -17.93 13.16
CA LEU A 166 -4.27 -17.95 12.02
C LEU A 166 -5.01 -17.57 10.73
N GLY A 167 -6.16 -18.20 10.45
CA GLY A 167 -6.97 -17.88 9.28
C GLY A 167 -7.49 -16.44 9.29
N GLY A 168 -7.98 -15.97 10.44
CA GLY A 168 -8.50 -14.61 10.61
C GLY A 168 -7.42 -13.52 10.43
N TRP A 169 -6.26 -13.67 11.06
CA TRP A 169 -5.15 -12.70 10.91
C TRP A 169 -4.59 -12.70 9.49
N THR A 170 -4.49 -13.87 8.86
CA THR A 170 -4.07 -13.99 7.45
C THR A 170 -5.05 -13.27 6.52
N ALA A 171 -6.36 -13.45 6.72
CA ALA A 171 -7.38 -12.77 5.95
C ALA A 171 -7.32 -11.25 6.13
N LEU A 172 -7.23 -10.76 7.38
CA LEU A 172 -7.10 -9.33 7.66
C LEU A 172 -5.83 -8.72 7.05
N GLN A 173 -4.72 -9.46 7.05
CA GLN A 173 -3.47 -9.03 6.43
C GLN A 173 -3.61 -8.92 4.91
N MET A 174 -4.29 -9.88 4.29
CA MET A 174 -4.61 -9.83 2.86
C MET A 174 -5.48 -8.62 2.52
N LEU A 175 -6.54 -8.38 3.29
CA LEU A 175 -7.49 -7.31 3.00
C LEU A 175 -6.88 -5.91 3.18
N CYS A 176 -5.64 -5.82 3.64
CA CYS A 176 -4.84 -4.60 3.62
C CYS A 176 -4.19 -4.32 2.26
N SER A 177 -3.69 -5.34 1.57
CA SER A 177 -2.90 -5.20 0.33
C SER A 177 -2.64 -6.57 -0.32
N GLY A 178 -2.65 -6.62 -1.65
CA GLY A 178 -2.29 -7.81 -2.42
C GLY A 178 -0.81 -8.18 -2.28
N TYR A 179 0.09 -7.19 -2.16
CA TYR A 179 1.50 -7.46 -1.84
C TYR A 179 1.64 -8.12 -0.47
N LEU A 180 0.91 -7.63 0.54
CA LEU A 180 0.99 -8.15 1.90
C LEU A 180 0.38 -9.56 2.03
N LEU A 181 -0.63 -9.89 1.24
CA LEU A 181 -1.12 -11.26 1.10
C LEU A 181 0.01 -12.22 0.69
N VAL A 182 0.69 -11.92 -0.42
CA VAL A 182 1.74 -12.79 -0.96
C VAL A 182 2.90 -12.92 0.02
N MET A 183 3.36 -11.81 0.60
CA MET A 183 4.42 -11.82 1.62
C MET A 183 4.03 -12.63 2.86
N THR A 184 2.79 -12.51 3.32
CA THR A 184 2.30 -13.26 4.50
C THR A 184 2.19 -14.74 4.20
N ALA A 185 1.64 -15.12 3.04
CA ALA A 185 1.57 -16.52 2.62
C ALA A 185 2.97 -17.15 2.57
N ILE A 186 3.94 -16.47 1.96
CA ILE A 186 5.34 -16.92 1.92
C ILE A 186 5.91 -17.04 3.34
N ALA A 187 5.72 -16.01 4.19
CA ALA A 187 6.24 -16.03 5.55
C ALA A 187 5.66 -17.19 6.38
N LEU A 188 4.37 -17.50 6.23
CA LEU A 188 3.72 -18.63 6.91
C LEU A 188 4.23 -19.98 6.40
N VAL A 189 4.35 -20.16 5.08
CA VAL A 189 4.87 -21.40 4.49
C VAL A 189 6.33 -21.63 4.89
N VAL A 190 7.19 -20.63 4.71
CA VAL A 190 8.60 -20.68 5.11
C VAL A 190 8.70 -20.91 6.62
N GLY A 191 7.85 -20.25 7.40
CA GLY A 191 7.87 -20.39 8.85
C GLY A 191 7.49 -21.79 9.33
N ALA A 192 6.52 -22.43 8.69
CA ALA A 192 6.19 -23.83 8.94
C ALA A 192 7.33 -24.78 8.52
N ILE A 193 7.92 -24.57 7.34
CA ILE A 193 9.02 -25.40 6.82
C ILE A 193 10.28 -25.29 7.70
N ALA A 194 10.57 -24.13 8.28
CA ALA A 194 11.71 -23.90 9.17
C ALA A 194 11.59 -24.62 10.54
N ARG A 195 10.45 -25.26 10.81
CA ARG A 195 10.12 -25.90 12.10
C ARG A 195 9.57 -27.32 11.92
N PRO A 196 10.23 -28.19 11.13
CA PRO A 196 9.66 -29.48 10.75
C PRO A 196 9.39 -30.37 11.97
N GLY A 197 10.29 -30.38 12.97
CA GLY A 197 10.13 -31.21 14.17
C GLY A 197 8.91 -30.89 15.03
N GLU A 198 8.20 -29.79 14.77
CA GLU A 198 7.04 -29.38 15.57
C GLU A 198 5.71 -29.86 15.01
N TRP A 199 5.65 -30.19 13.72
CA TRP A 199 4.42 -30.58 13.04
C TRP A 199 4.54 -31.76 12.09
N THR A 200 5.74 -32.26 11.80
CA THR A 200 5.91 -33.49 10.99
C THR A 200 5.94 -34.75 11.87
N GLY A 201 6.13 -35.92 11.24
CA GLY A 201 6.12 -37.21 11.94
C GLY A 201 4.76 -37.51 12.58
N VAL A 202 4.75 -37.93 13.83
CA VAL A 202 3.53 -38.31 14.58
C VAL A 202 2.53 -37.14 14.70
N ARG A 203 3.04 -35.89 14.73
CA ARG A 203 2.21 -34.69 14.88
C ARG A 203 1.53 -34.24 13.59
N LEU A 204 1.93 -34.76 12.43
CA LEU A 204 1.38 -34.35 11.13
C LEU A 204 -0.13 -34.53 11.05
N ARG A 205 -0.63 -35.67 11.56
CA ARG A 205 -2.07 -35.98 11.55
C ARG A 205 -2.90 -35.05 12.41
N SER A 206 -2.32 -34.43 13.46
CA SER A 206 -3.04 -33.49 14.32
C SER A 206 -2.87 -32.03 13.89
N ARG A 207 -1.73 -31.66 13.28
CA ARG A 207 -1.43 -30.27 12.90
C ARG A 207 -1.90 -29.93 11.48
N LEU A 208 -1.78 -30.85 10.53
CA LEU A 208 -2.15 -30.58 9.12
C LEU A 208 -3.62 -30.16 8.96
N PRO A 209 -4.62 -30.81 9.59
CA PRO A 209 -6.02 -30.37 9.46
C PRO A 209 -6.26 -28.95 9.99
N LEU A 210 -5.53 -28.53 11.02
CA LEU A 210 -5.61 -27.18 11.58
C LEU A 210 -5.04 -26.14 10.62
N LEU A 211 -3.89 -26.42 10.01
CA LEU A 211 -3.29 -25.55 8.99
C LEU A 211 -4.20 -25.43 7.77
N LEU A 212 -4.80 -26.54 7.32
CA LEU A 212 -5.77 -26.55 6.23
C LEU A 212 -7.05 -25.78 6.59
N THR A 213 -7.53 -25.90 7.84
CA THR A 213 -8.70 -25.12 8.34
C THR A 213 -8.41 -23.63 8.34
N ALA A 214 -7.21 -23.23 8.79
CA ALA A 214 -6.78 -21.84 8.77
C ALA A 214 -6.69 -21.30 7.33
N ALA A 215 -6.12 -22.07 6.40
CA ALA A 215 -6.06 -21.72 4.99
C ALA A 215 -7.45 -21.60 4.36
N ALA A 216 -8.33 -22.58 4.61
CA ALA A 216 -9.71 -22.56 4.12
C ALA A 216 -10.49 -21.35 4.65
N LEU A 217 -10.34 -21.01 5.94
CA LEU A 217 -10.96 -19.82 6.52
C LEU A 217 -10.44 -18.54 5.87
N ALA A 218 -9.12 -18.41 5.68
CA ALA A 218 -8.53 -17.25 5.04
C ALA A 218 -9.05 -17.07 3.60
N VAL A 219 -9.08 -18.16 2.83
CA VAL A 219 -9.64 -18.18 1.46
C VAL A 219 -11.12 -17.83 1.48
N ALA A 220 -11.92 -18.39 2.38
CA ALA A 220 -13.36 -18.13 2.46
C ALA A 220 -13.67 -16.64 2.71
N ILE A 221 -12.95 -16.00 3.64
CA ILE A 221 -13.11 -14.56 3.93
C ILE A 221 -12.68 -13.71 2.73
N CYS A 222 -11.63 -14.12 2.02
CA CYS A 222 -11.01 -13.35 0.97
C CYS A 222 -11.63 -13.58 -0.42
N ALA A 223 -12.34 -14.68 -0.62
CA ALA A 223 -12.90 -15.09 -1.90
C ALA A 223 -13.76 -14.00 -2.58
N PRO A 224 -14.63 -13.24 -1.89
CA PRO A 224 -15.42 -12.19 -2.53
C PRO A 224 -14.56 -11.10 -3.20
N PHE A 225 -13.36 -10.84 -2.65
CA PHE A 225 -12.40 -9.88 -3.21
C PHE A 225 -11.57 -10.53 -4.32
N LEU A 226 -11.02 -11.73 -4.09
CA LEU A 226 -10.19 -12.45 -5.06
C LEU A 226 -10.94 -12.72 -6.38
N VAL A 227 -12.23 -13.04 -6.31
CA VAL A 227 -13.06 -13.28 -7.49
C VAL A 227 -13.14 -12.03 -8.38
N GLN A 228 -13.13 -10.82 -7.82
CA GLN A 228 -13.16 -9.60 -8.65
C GLN A 228 -11.85 -9.38 -9.40
N TYR A 229 -10.71 -9.64 -8.75
CA TYR A 229 -9.41 -9.62 -9.40
C TYR A 229 -9.29 -10.68 -10.49
N TYR A 230 -9.80 -11.89 -10.24
CA TYR A 230 -9.85 -12.96 -11.23
C TYR A 230 -10.68 -12.58 -12.46
N ARG A 231 -11.88 -12.01 -12.27
CA ARG A 231 -12.74 -11.54 -13.37
C ARG A 231 -12.05 -10.46 -14.19
N VAL A 232 -11.50 -9.45 -13.52
CA VAL A 232 -10.76 -8.36 -14.19
C VAL A 232 -9.54 -8.91 -14.95
N GLN A 233 -8.82 -9.87 -14.37
CA GLN A 233 -7.73 -10.57 -15.07
C GLN A 233 -8.20 -11.28 -16.32
N HIS A 234 -9.32 -12.01 -16.25
CA HIS A 234 -9.88 -12.73 -17.37
C HIS A 234 -10.40 -11.79 -18.47
N ASP A 235 -11.12 -10.73 -18.10
CA ASP A 235 -11.76 -9.81 -19.03
C ASP A 235 -10.77 -8.89 -19.75
N GLN A 236 -9.71 -8.45 -19.05
CA GLN A 236 -8.77 -7.43 -19.52
C GLN A 236 -7.38 -8.00 -19.85
N GLY A 237 -7.14 -9.30 -19.64
CA GLY A 237 -5.86 -9.94 -19.89
C GLY A 237 -4.73 -9.47 -18.96
N LEU A 238 -5.06 -8.99 -17.75
CA LEU A 238 -4.09 -8.45 -16.79
C LEU A 238 -3.11 -9.52 -16.31
N THR A 239 -1.94 -9.56 -16.94
CA THR A 239 -0.77 -10.32 -16.48
C THR A 239 0.44 -9.40 -16.53
N ARG A 240 1.30 -9.47 -15.50
CA ARG A 240 2.54 -8.68 -15.45
C ARG A 240 3.67 -9.50 -16.03
N SER A 241 4.11 -9.21 -17.25
CA SER A 241 5.16 -10.03 -17.88
C SER A 241 6.42 -10.12 -17.00
N VAL A 242 7.18 -11.21 -17.17
CA VAL A 242 8.46 -11.39 -16.46
C VAL A 242 9.43 -10.23 -16.76
N ASP A 243 9.34 -9.63 -17.94
CA ASP A 243 10.11 -8.44 -18.31
C ASP A 243 9.69 -7.21 -17.50
N GLU A 244 8.38 -7.02 -17.25
CA GLU A 244 7.90 -5.97 -16.35
C GLU A 244 8.38 -6.22 -14.92
N VAL A 245 8.36 -7.46 -14.45
CA VAL A 245 8.89 -7.83 -13.12
C VAL A 245 10.38 -7.52 -13.03
N ARG A 246 11.15 -7.76 -14.10
CA ARG A 246 12.59 -7.48 -14.14
C ARG A 246 12.89 -5.99 -13.93
N LEU A 247 12.07 -5.09 -14.46
CA LEU A 247 12.23 -3.64 -14.29
C LEU A 247 12.11 -3.19 -12.83
N TYR A 248 11.32 -3.90 -12.02
CA TYR A 248 11.09 -3.58 -10.60
C TYR A 248 11.67 -4.64 -9.64
N SER A 249 12.69 -5.36 -10.11
CA SER A 249 13.44 -6.33 -9.31
C SER A 249 14.52 -5.67 -8.49
N GLY A 250 14.80 -6.21 -7.32
CA GLY A 250 15.78 -5.68 -6.39
C GLY A 250 17.22 -5.89 -6.87
N VAL A 251 18.09 -4.98 -6.46
CA VAL A 251 19.55 -5.09 -6.62
C VAL A 251 20.20 -5.16 -5.24
N TRP A 252 21.43 -5.66 -5.16
CA TRP A 252 22.09 -5.86 -3.87
C TRP A 252 22.30 -4.54 -3.11
N GLN A 253 22.46 -3.42 -3.83
CA GLN A 253 22.57 -2.07 -3.28
C GLN A 253 21.37 -1.71 -2.40
N ASN A 254 20.19 -2.29 -2.67
CA ASN A 254 18.99 -2.04 -1.87
C ASN A 254 19.20 -2.41 -0.39
N PHE A 255 19.99 -3.44 -0.08
CA PHE A 255 20.22 -3.91 1.30
C PHE A 255 21.19 -3.03 2.10
N ILE A 256 21.93 -2.16 1.42
CA ILE A 256 22.79 -1.15 2.06
C ILE A 256 22.24 0.27 1.91
N ALA A 257 21.28 0.51 1.00
CA ALA A 257 20.65 1.81 0.80
C ALA A 257 19.60 2.13 1.88
N THR A 258 19.64 3.36 2.39
CA THR A 258 18.69 3.90 3.35
C THR A 258 18.40 5.37 3.10
N GLY A 259 17.13 5.75 3.29
CA GLY A 259 16.69 7.14 3.30
C GLY A 259 16.75 7.78 4.70
N ALA A 260 17.28 7.07 5.70
CA ALA A 260 17.43 7.59 7.05
C ALA A 260 18.52 8.65 7.11
N ARG A 261 18.24 9.75 7.80
CA ARG A 261 19.00 11.00 7.72
C ARG A 261 20.46 10.81 8.13
N LEU A 262 20.70 10.15 9.26
CA LEU A 262 22.04 9.92 9.80
C LEU A 262 22.97 9.26 8.77
N HIS A 263 22.51 8.19 8.14
CA HIS A 263 23.33 7.43 7.18
C HIS A 263 23.37 8.10 5.81
N PHE A 264 22.24 8.64 5.34
CA PHE A 264 22.13 9.33 4.07
C PHE A 264 23.09 10.52 3.98
N GLU A 265 23.11 11.38 5.01
CA GLU A 265 23.95 12.58 5.03
C GLU A 265 25.45 12.29 5.26
N THR A 266 25.81 11.10 5.76
CA THR A 266 27.21 10.79 6.12
C THR A 266 27.93 9.96 5.07
N TRP A 267 27.34 8.86 4.59
CA TRP A 267 28.03 7.93 3.68
C TRP A 267 27.13 7.23 2.66
N ASN A 268 25.80 7.26 2.84
CA ASN A 268 24.89 6.42 2.09
C ASN A 268 24.28 7.06 0.83
N ALA A 269 24.36 8.39 0.67
CA ALA A 269 23.76 9.11 -0.46
C ALA A 269 24.12 8.58 -1.88
N PRO A 270 25.36 8.10 -2.17
CA PRO A 270 25.66 7.49 -3.47
C PRO A 270 24.86 6.19 -3.68
N TRP A 271 24.89 5.28 -2.71
CA TRP A 271 24.19 4.00 -2.76
C TRP A 271 22.67 4.16 -2.87
N TYR A 272 22.10 5.11 -2.14
CA TYR A 272 20.66 5.39 -2.20
C TYR A 272 20.22 5.88 -3.58
N ARG A 273 21.08 6.63 -4.30
CA ARG A 273 20.76 7.13 -5.64
C ARG A 273 20.82 6.06 -6.73
N GLU A 274 21.66 5.04 -6.54
CA GLU A 274 21.77 3.90 -7.46
C GLU A 274 20.75 2.80 -7.18
N ALA A 275 20.31 2.69 -5.93
CA ALA A 275 19.32 1.71 -5.52
C ALA A 275 17.93 2.03 -6.06
N ASN A 276 17.18 1.00 -6.45
CA ASN A 276 15.79 1.13 -6.90
C ASN A 276 14.77 0.88 -5.77
N SER A 277 15.26 0.47 -4.60
CA SER A 277 14.52 0.38 -3.34
C SER A 277 15.51 0.54 -2.18
N ALA A 278 15.02 0.82 -0.98
CA ALA A 278 15.86 0.94 0.21
C ALA A 278 15.41 -0.09 1.25
N ALA A 279 16.36 -0.88 1.75
CA ALA A 279 16.13 -1.97 2.69
C ALA A 279 17.27 -2.14 3.71
N PHE A 280 18.05 -1.09 3.99
CA PHE A 280 19.02 -1.11 5.07
C PHE A 280 18.37 -0.81 6.43
N PRO A 281 18.46 -1.72 7.42
CA PRO A 281 17.81 -1.60 8.73
C PRO A 281 18.55 -0.71 9.75
N GLY A 282 19.77 -0.24 9.45
CA GLY A 282 20.65 0.43 10.41
C GLY A 282 21.83 -0.46 10.85
N VAL A 283 22.91 0.16 11.32
CA VAL A 283 24.13 -0.55 11.77
C VAL A 283 23.86 -1.33 13.05
N LEU A 284 23.20 -0.71 14.04
CA LEU A 284 22.92 -1.34 15.32
C LEU A 284 22.01 -2.58 15.19
N PRO A 285 20.87 -2.54 14.45
CA PRO A 285 20.07 -3.73 14.18
C PRO A 285 20.85 -4.84 13.48
N TRP A 286 21.68 -4.51 12.49
CA TRP A 286 22.55 -5.46 11.81
C TRP A 286 23.50 -6.16 12.78
N VAL A 287 24.21 -5.40 13.61
CA VAL A 287 25.15 -5.95 14.59
C VAL A 287 24.43 -6.88 15.57
N LEU A 288 23.27 -6.47 16.09
CA LEU A 288 22.50 -7.32 17.01
C LEU A 288 21.97 -8.58 16.32
N ALA A 289 21.54 -8.51 15.06
CA ALA A 289 21.14 -9.70 14.30
C ALA A 289 22.33 -10.65 14.07
N LEU A 290 23.51 -10.12 13.73
CA LEU A 290 24.73 -10.92 13.60
C LEU A 290 25.14 -11.58 14.92
N VAL A 291 24.94 -10.92 16.06
CA VAL A 291 25.12 -11.52 17.39
C VAL A 291 24.18 -12.72 17.58
N ALA A 292 22.92 -12.65 17.12
CA ALA A 292 21.99 -13.78 17.23
C ALA A 292 22.48 -14.97 16.42
N ILE A 293 23.00 -14.72 15.21
CA ILE A 293 23.55 -15.75 14.32
C ILE A 293 24.83 -16.35 14.91
N GLY A 294 25.79 -15.51 15.28
CA GLY A 294 27.11 -15.92 15.77
C GLY A 294 27.08 -16.63 17.13
N THR A 295 26.15 -16.26 18.02
CA THR A 295 25.98 -16.95 19.32
C THR A 295 25.22 -18.27 19.21
N GLY A 296 24.68 -18.60 18.04
CA GLY A 296 23.85 -19.79 17.84
C GLY A 296 22.36 -19.56 18.16
N LEU A 297 21.96 -18.41 18.69
CA LEU A 297 20.59 -18.13 19.13
C LEU A 297 19.59 -18.22 17.98
N ALA A 298 19.95 -17.67 16.81
CA ALA A 298 19.13 -17.71 15.60
C ALA A 298 18.89 -19.13 15.06
N TRP A 299 19.70 -20.11 15.48
CA TRP A 299 19.60 -21.50 15.04
C TRP A 299 18.94 -22.40 16.07
N ARG A 300 19.12 -22.11 17.37
CA ARG A 300 18.59 -22.90 18.49
C ARG A 300 17.13 -22.58 18.80
N ASP A 301 16.78 -21.30 18.82
CA ASP A 301 15.40 -20.88 19.05
C ASP A 301 14.57 -21.05 17.77
N ALA A 302 13.48 -21.81 17.85
CA ALA A 302 12.66 -22.13 16.67
C ALA A 302 12.00 -20.89 16.04
N ARG A 303 11.67 -19.87 16.84
CA ARG A 303 11.04 -18.62 16.38
C ARG A 303 12.09 -17.70 15.75
N ALA A 304 13.29 -17.62 16.33
CA ALA A 304 14.39 -16.89 15.72
C ALA A 304 14.81 -17.53 14.38
N ARG A 305 14.90 -18.87 14.33
CA ARG A 305 15.19 -19.62 13.10
C ARG A 305 14.12 -19.44 12.03
N MET A 306 12.85 -19.42 12.44
CA MET A 306 11.72 -19.11 11.58
C MET A 306 11.89 -17.76 10.89
N TRP A 307 12.18 -16.70 11.64
CA TRP A 307 12.39 -15.36 11.09
C TRP A 307 13.67 -15.25 10.25
N LEU A 308 14.75 -15.94 10.63
CA LEU A 308 15.95 -16.02 9.81
C LEU A 308 15.64 -16.61 8.43
N ALA A 309 14.90 -17.73 8.38
CA ALA A 309 14.48 -18.35 7.13
C ALA A 309 13.57 -17.42 6.29
N ILE A 310 12.60 -16.76 6.92
CA ILE A 310 11.73 -15.77 6.25
C ILE A 310 12.56 -14.63 5.65
N GLY A 311 13.55 -14.12 6.38
CA GLY A 311 14.43 -13.06 5.91
C GLY A 311 15.27 -13.49 4.71
N ILE A 312 15.86 -14.69 4.74
CA ILE A 312 16.65 -15.25 3.64
C ILE A 312 15.79 -15.44 2.39
N VAL A 313 14.61 -16.05 2.52
CA VAL A 313 13.70 -16.28 1.37
C VAL A 313 13.17 -14.96 0.82
N GLY A 314 12.81 -14.02 1.68
CA GLY A 314 12.38 -12.69 1.27
C GLY A 314 13.47 -11.91 0.52
N ALA A 315 14.72 -11.99 1.00
CA ALA A 315 15.86 -11.40 0.30
C ALA A 315 16.06 -12.06 -1.08
N ALA A 316 16.03 -13.39 -1.15
CA ALA A 316 16.16 -14.13 -2.41
C ALA A 316 15.08 -13.75 -3.43
N LEU A 317 13.81 -13.75 -3.02
CA LEU A 317 12.67 -13.37 -3.88
C LEU A 317 12.71 -11.91 -4.31
N SER A 318 13.36 -11.03 -3.53
CA SER A 318 13.47 -9.62 -3.89
C SER A 318 14.26 -9.38 -5.17
N PHE A 319 15.17 -10.30 -5.55
CA PHE A 319 15.93 -10.23 -6.80
C PHE A 319 15.12 -10.64 -8.05
N GLY A 320 13.89 -11.12 -7.88
CA GLY A 320 13.01 -11.43 -9.00
C GLY A 320 13.63 -12.45 -9.98
N PRO A 321 13.54 -12.22 -11.31
CA PRO A 321 14.09 -13.11 -12.33
C PRO A 321 15.60 -13.35 -12.27
N ALA A 322 16.36 -12.54 -11.51
CA ALA A 322 17.78 -12.80 -11.28
C ALA A 322 18.02 -13.97 -10.30
N LEU A 323 17.01 -14.36 -9.52
CA LEU A 323 17.04 -15.57 -8.70
C LEU A 323 16.83 -16.82 -9.57
N PRO A 324 17.75 -17.80 -9.56
CA PRO A 324 17.56 -19.05 -10.28
C PRO A 324 16.24 -19.75 -9.89
N GLY A 325 15.44 -20.13 -10.89
CA GLY A 325 14.15 -20.79 -10.68
C GLY A 325 12.96 -19.84 -10.43
N TYR A 326 13.18 -18.51 -10.38
CA TYR A 326 12.08 -17.55 -10.18
C TYR A 326 11.02 -17.64 -11.28
N SER A 327 11.40 -17.78 -12.55
CA SER A 327 10.43 -17.90 -13.66
C SER A 327 9.53 -19.12 -13.49
N LEU A 328 10.08 -20.26 -13.04
CA LEU A 328 9.28 -21.45 -12.74
C LEU A 328 8.29 -21.18 -11.60
N LEU A 329 8.72 -20.49 -10.54
CA LEU A 329 7.82 -20.09 -9.45
C LEU A 329 6.72 -19.14 -9.93
N TYR A 330 7.07 -18.19 -10.80
CA TYR A 330 6.14 -17.24 -11.41
C TYR A 330 5.07 -17.95 -12.27
N ASP A 331 5.46 -18.98 -13.02
CA ASP A 331 4.55 -19.78 -13.84
C ASP A 331 3.67 -20.71 -12.99
N LEU A 332 4.23 -21.31 -11.93
CA LEU A 332 3.53 -22.27 -11.07
C LEU A 332 2.57 -21.62 -10.07
N ILE A 333 2.81 -20.36 -9.69
CA ILE A 333 2.04 -19.67 -8.64
C ILE A 333 1.36 -18.44 -9.27
N PRO A 334 0.11 -18.58 -9.78
CA PRO A 334 -0.59 -17.51 -10.50
C PRO A 334 -0.68 -16.19 -9.74
N ILE A 335 -0.71 -16.22 -8.41
CA ILE A 335 -0.77 -15.00 -7.60
C ILE A 335 0.48 -14.12 -7.74
N LEU A 336 1.64 -14.70 -8.08
CA LEU A 336 2.87 -13.95 -8.35
C LEU A 336 2.78 -13.13 -9.65
N GLN A 337 1.89 -13.52 -10.57
CA GLN A 337 1.66 -12.83 -11.84
C GLN A 337 0.95 -11.47 -11.67
N GLY A 338 0.38 -11.22 -10.49
CA GLY A 338 -0.14 -9.91 -10.09
C GLY A 338 0.91 -8.98 -9.47
N ILE A 339 2.13 -9.46 -9.20
CA ILE A 339 3.17 -8.74 -8.46
C ILE A 339 4.25 -8.25 -9.43
N ARG A 340 4.24 -6.95 -9.75
CA ARG A 340 5.30 -6.33 -10.56
C ARG A 340 6.56 -5.98 -9.75
N ALA A 341 6.41 -5.40 -8.56
CA ALA A 341 7.51 -4.80 -7.81
C ALA A 341 8.07 -5.75 -6.76
N VAL A 342 8.78 -6.78 -7.22
CA VAL A 342 9.33 -7.83 -6.36
C VAL A 342 10.45 -7.34 -5.44
N ALA A 343 11.11 -6.21 -5.76
CA ALA A 343 12.02 -5.54 -4.84
C ALA A 343 11.41 -5.27 -3.44
N ARG A 344 10.08 -5.19 -3.34
CA ARG A 344 9.34 -5.02 -2.08
C ARG A 344 9.46 -6.21 -1.14
N PHE A 345 9.81 -7.40 -1.61
CA PHE A 345 10.09 -8.56 -0.74
C PHE A 345 11.25 -8.30 0.24
N ALA A 346 12.09 -7.28 -0.02
CA ALA A 346 13.13 -6.82 0.90
C ALA A 346 12.58 -6.28 2.25
N LEU A 347 11.26 -6.10 2.38
CA LEU A 347 10.61 -5.86 3.66
C LEU A 347 10.74 -7.05 4.64
N LEU A 348 10.68 -8.29 4.14
CA LEU A 348 10.81 -9.48 4.98
C LEU A 348 12.18 -9.60 5.68
N PRO A 349 13.34 -9.41 5.01
CA PRO A 349 14.63 -9.37 5.69
C PRO A 349 14.76 -8.18 6.66
N LEU A 350 14.17 -7.01 6.39
CA LEU A 350 14.12 -5.91 7.36
C LEU A 350 13.42 -6.33 8.67
N LEU A 351 12.26 -6.96 8.56
CA LEU A 351 11.52 -7.48 9.71
C LEU A 351 12.31 -8.58 10.45
N ALA A 352 12.93 -9.49 9.70
CA ALA A 352 13.76 -10.56 10.26
C ALA A 352 14.95 -10.01 11.06
N VAL A 353 15.66 -9.00 10.54
CA VAL A 353 16.76 -8.33 11.27
C VAL A 353 16.23 -7.71 12.57
N GLY A 354 15.08 -7.04 12.54
CA GLY A 354 14.48 -6.46 13.75
C GLY A 354 14.14 -7.52 14.81
N VAL A 355 13.60 -8.67 14.40
CA VAL A 355 13.31 -9.79 15.30
C VAL A 355 14.58 -10.40 15.87
N LEU A 356 15.57 -10.72 15.03
CA LEU A 356 16.85 -11.28 15.49
C LEU A 356 17.59 -10.34 16.43
N ALA A 357 17.54 -9.03 16.16
CA ALA A 357 18.10 -8.00 17.03
C ALA A 357 17.44 -8.00 18.42
N ALA A 358 16.12 -8.17 18.49
CA ALA A 358 15.38 -8.27 19.76
C ALA A 358 15.76 -9.52 20.56
N PHE A 359 15.86 -10.69 19.90
CA PHE A 359 16.33 -11.91 20.55
C PHE A 359 17.73 -11.74 21.18
N SER A 360 18.67 -11.11 20.45
CA SER A 360 19.99 -10.76 20.98
C SER A 360 19.92 -9.81 22.16
N LEU A 361 19.16 -8.72 22.06
CA LEU A 361 19.04 -7.73 23.14
C LEU A 361 18.46 -8.37 24.41
N ALA A 362 17.42 -9.19 24.28
CA ALA A 362 16.84 -9.94 25.39
C ALA A 362 17.88 -10.85 26.06
N ALA A 363 18.63 -11.63 25.26
CA ALA A 363 19.66 -12.53 25.77
C ALA A 363 20.80 -11.77 26.50
N ILE A 364 21.24 -10.63 25.96
CA ILE A 364 22.25 -9.76 26.59
C ILE A 364 21.74 -9.25 27.94
N ARG A 365 20.50 -8.76 27.97
CA ARG A 365 19.90 -8.19 29.19
C ARG A 365 19.70 -9.24 30.28
N VAL A 366 19.24 -10.44 29.92
CA VAL A 366 19.12 -11.57 30.86
C VAL A 366 20.49 -11.91 31.46
N ARG A 367 21.55 -11.98 30.65
CA ARG A 367 22.92 -12.25 31.14
C ARG A 367 23.44 -11.15 32.07
N LEU A 368 23.22 -9.88 31.73
CA LEU A 368 23.62 -8.75 32.57
C LEU A 368 22.90 -8.75 33.91
N ALA A 369 21.58 -8.99 33.91
CA ALA A 369 20.78 -9.07 35.13
C ALA A 369 21.20 -10.26 36.00
N ALA A 370 21.43 -11.44 35.42
CA ALA A 370 21.92 -12.62 36.13
C ALA A 370 23.30 -12.41 36.77
N GLY A 371 24.15 -11.57 36.18
CA GLY A 371 25.43 -11.14 36.75
C GLY A 371 25.34 -9.99 37.77
N GLY A 372 24.14 -9.65 38.27
CA GLY A 372 23.92 -8.58 39.24
C GLY A 372 23.94 -7.15 38.65
N ARG A 373 24.11 -6.99 37.33
CA ARG A 373 24.24 -5.69 36.65
C ARG A 373 22.91 -5.18 36.10
N VAL A 374 21.86 -5.18 36.94
CA VAL A 374 20.48 -4.85 36.52
C VAL A 374 20.37 -3.44 35.93
N ARG A 375 21.02 -2.44 36.54
CA ARG A 375 21.04 -1.06 36.01
C ARG A 375 21.64 -1.00 34.60
N LEU A 376 22.74 -1.70 34.37
CA LEU A 376 23.38 -1.77 33.05
C LEU A 376 22.47 -2.46 32.02
N ALA A 377 21.71 -3.49 32.41
CA ALA A 377 20.73 -4.13 31.52
C ALA A 377 19.64 -3.13 31.06
N HIS A 378 19.11 -2.31 31.98
CA HIS A 378 18.15 -1.25 31.64
C HIS A 378 18.75 -0.18 30.72
N VAL A 379 19.95 0.31 31.04
CA VAL A 379 20.66 1.28 30.20
C VAL A 379 20.92 0.71 28.80
N ALA A 380 21.42 -0.52 28.69
CA ALA A 380 21.65 -1.17 27.40
C ALA A 380 20.37 -1.30 26.57
N GLY A 381 19.24 -1.65 27.20
CA GLY A 381 17.95 -1.68 26.52
C GLY A 381 17.48 -0.30 26.06
N LEU A 382 17.60 0.72 26.90
CA LEU A 382 17.20 2.09 26.55
C LEU A 382 18.06 2.64 25.41
N VAL A 383 19.37 2.48 25.51
CA VAL A 383 20.33 2.90 24.48
C VAL A 383 20.05 2.18 23.16
N ALA A 384 19.73 0.88 23.21
CA ALA A 384 19.39 0.14 21.99
C ALA A 384 18.10 0.68 21.34
N VAL A 385 17.03 0.86 22.11
CA VAL A 385 15.75 1.41 21.59
C VAL A 385 15.92 2.81 21.02
N VAL A 386 16.63 3.70 21.72
CA VAL A 386 16.90 5.05 21.23
C VAL A 386 17.78 5.00 19.98
N GLY A 387 18.87 4.22 20.01
CA GLY A 387 19.82 4.08 18.92
C GLY A 387 19.18 3.63 17.62
N VAL A 388 18.34 2.59 17.64
CA VAL A 388 17.69 2.11 16.40
C VAL A 388 16.72 3.14 15.82
N ASN A 389 16.05 3.93 16.65
CA ASN A 389 15.13 4.97 16.19
C ASN A 389 15.90 6.17 15.63
N VAL A 390 17.05 6.53 16.20
CA VAL A 390 17.94 7.57 15.66
C VAL A 390 18.55 7.14 14.32
N GLU A 391 19.04 5.89 14.21
CA GLU A 391 19.61 5.37 12.96
C GLU A 391 18.61 5.30 11.81
N ASN A 392 17.34 5.00 12.11
CA ASN A 392 16.27 4.88 11.11
C ASN A 392 15.46 6.18 10.92
N ALA A 393 15.70 7.22 11.72
CA ALA A 393 14.95 8.47 11.62
C ALA A 393 15.17 9.15 10.26
N ARG A 394 14.06 9.45 9.58
CA ARG A 394 14.05 10.27 8.36
C ARG A 394 13.51 11.68 8.58
N ALA A 395 12.80 11.91 9.68
CA ALA A 395 12.25 13.21 10.02
C ALA A 395 13.34 14.30 10.17
N PRO A 396 13.03 15.59 9.91
CA PRO A 396 11.82 16.11 9.26
C PRO A 396 11.69 15.64 7.80
N MET A 397 10.47 15.31 7.42
CA MET A 397 10.11 14.86 6.07
C MET A 397 9.54 16.00 5.23
N ALA A 398 9.71 15.90 3.91
CA ALA A 398 9.13 16.82 2.96
C ALA A 398 7.67 16.43 2.64
N PHE A 399 6.74 17.31 3.01
CA PHE A 399 5.33 17.26 2.64
C PHE A 399 4.96 18.51 1.86
N VAL A 400 3.93 18.40 1.03
CA VAL A 400 3.35 19.53 0.32
C VAL A 400 2.03 19.93 0.98
N ARG A 401 1.68 21.20 0.85
CA ARG A 401 0.40 21.71 1.35
C ARG A 401 -0.70 21.44 0.34
N PHE A 402 -1.74 20.75 0.78
CA PHE A 402 -2.99 20.56 0.09
C PHE A 402 -3.90 21.76 0.34
N GLU A 403 -4.29 22.43 -0.75
CA GLU A 403 -5.11 23.64 -0.71
C GLU A 403 -6.63 23.35 -0.72
N GLY A 404 -7.01 22.08 -0.63
CA GLY A 404 -8.40 21.64 -0.76
C GLY A 404 -8.75 21.21 -2.19
N ILE A 405 -9.90 20.54 -2.33
CA ILE A 405 -10.49 20.28 -3.63
C ILE A 405 -11.16 21.59 -4.08
N PRO A 406 -10.90 22.07 -5.32
CA PRO A 406 -11.49 23.31 -5.81
C PRO A 406 -13.02 23.32 -5.69
N ALA A 407 -13.58 24.42 -5.19
CA ALA A 407 -15.02 24.53 -4.92
C ALA A 407 -15.89 24.36 -6.17
N VAL A 408 -15.33 24.63 -7.36
CA VAL A 408 -16.02 24.47 -8.66
C VAL A 408 -16.56 23.04 -8.86
N TYR A 409 -15.89 22.02 -8.32
CA TYR A 409 -16.35 20.62 -8.42
C TYR A 409 -17.64 20.35 -7.64
N ALA A 410 -18.06 21.23 -6.72
CA ALA A 410 -19.34 21.09 -6.03
C ALA A 410 -20.54 21.21 -7.00
N ALA A 411 -20.37 21.89 -8.15
CA ALA A 411 -21.40 21.97 -9.18
C ALA A 411 -21.73 20.60 -9.81
N LEU A 412 -20.78 19.64 -9.78
CA LEU A 412 -20.97 18.29 -10.32
C LEU A 412 -21.68 17.34 -9.35
N ALA A 413 -21.72 17.68 -8.05
CA ALA A 413 -22.35 16.83 -7.02
C ALA A 413 -23.88 16.86 -7.06
N LEU A 414 -24.47 17.72 -7.90
CA LEU A 414 -25.92 17.96 -7.98
C LEU A 414 -26.62 17.11 -9.05
N GLU A 415 -25.89 16.23 -9.76
CA GLU A 415 -26.41 15.50 -10.91
C GLU A 415 -26.06 14.00 -10.83
N ASP A 416 -27.02 13.18 -10.39
CA ASP A 416 -26.84 11.74 -10.09
C ASP A 416 -26.35 10.89 -11.28
N ALA A 417 -26.58 11.34 -12.52
CA ALA A 417 -26.20 10.63 -13.74
C ALA A 417 -25.04 11.29 -14.51
N ALA A 418 -24.30 12.21 -13.88
CA ALA A 418 -23.22 12.91 -14.55
C ALA A 418 -22.05 11.97 -14.93
N VAL A 419 -21.76 11.91 -16.23
CA VAL A 419 -20.51 11.41 -16.80
C VAL A 419 -19.62 12.60 -17.12
N VAL A 420 -18.45 12.64 -16.47
CA VAL A 420 -17.52 13.78 -16.46
C VAL A 420 -16.25 13.42 -17.23
N ALA A 421 -15.78 14.32 -18.09
CA ALA A 421 -14.44 14.25 -18.69
C ALA A 421 -13.62 15.50 -18.35
N GLU A 422 -12.42 15.31 -17.82
CA GLU A 422 -11.44 16.38 -17.61
C GLU A 422 -10.53 16.52 -18.83
N LEU A 423 -10.41 17.76 -19.32
CA LEU A 423 -9.72 18.11 -20.56
C LEU A 423 -8.58 19.12 -20.29
N PRO A 424 -7.42 18.99 -20.95
CA PRO A 424 -7.12 18.02 -22.01
C PRO A 424 -6.96 16.60 -21.45
N PHE A 425 -7.42 15.61 -22.22
CA PHE A 425 -7.39 14.21 -21.83
C PHE A 425 -5.94 13.69 -21.93
N PRO A 426 -5.30 13.23 -20.84
CA PRO A 426 -3.90 12.84 -20.89
C PRO A 426 -3.60 11.63 -21.79
N GLU A 427 -2.41 11.62 -22.39
CA GLU A 427 -1.86 10.47 -23.11
C GLU A 427 -1.79 9.20 -22.24
N PRO A 428 -1.97 7.99 -22.80
CA PRO A 428 -1.86 6.73 -22.06
C PRO A 428 -0.54 6.56 -21.30
N GLU A 429 0.58 6.98 -21.89
CA GLU A 429 1.92 6.94 -21.28
C GLU A 429 2.03 7.90 -20.08
N ARG A 430 1.14 8.89 -20.00
CA ARG A 430 1.07 9.90 -18.96
C ARG A 430 -0.22 9.82 -18.15
N VAL A 431 -0.83 8.64 -18.06
CA VAL A 431 -2.11 8.40 -17.36
C VAL A 431 -2.10 8.92 -15.90
N ALA A 432 -0.94 8.93 -15.24
CA ALA A 432 -0.74 9.49 -13.90
C ALA A 432 -1.11 10.98 -13.79
N ALA A 433 -1.13 11.73 -14.89
CA ALA A 433 -1.59 13.11 -14.92
C ALA A 433 -3.09 13.26 -14.56
N ASN A 434 -3.89 12.18 -14.65
CA ASN A 434 -5.28 12.17 -14.18
C ASN A 434 -5.42 12.10 -12.66
N ALA A 435 -4.36 11.86 -11.89
CA ALA A 435 -4.46 11.63 -10.45
C ALA A 435 -5.14 12.80 -9.71
N ALA A 436 -4.94 14.04 -10.15
CA ALA A 436 -5.62 15.21 -9.60
C ALA A 436 -7.14 15.21 -9.87
N ALA A 437 -7.56 14.78 -11.07
CA ALA A 437 -8.97 14.64 -11.44
C ALA A 437 -9.65 13.53 -10.65
N VAL A 438 -8.99 12.37 -10.55
CA VAL A 438 -9.45 11.23 -9.74
C VAL A 438 -9.61 11.66 -8.27
N HIS A 439 -8.63 12.34 -7.71
CA HIS A 439 -8.70 12.85 -6.34
C HIS A 439 -9.79 13.91 -6.14
N ALA A 440 -9.96 14.84 -7.10
CA ALA A 440 -11.02 15.83 -7.07
C ALA A 440 -12.42 15.19 -7.13
N SER A 441 -12.55 14.03 -7.78
CA SER A 441 -13.82 13.30 -7.88
C SER A 441 -14.38 12.84 -6.53
N THR A 442 -13.55 12.77 -5.48
CA THR A 442 -14.02 12.49 -4.11
C THR A 442 -15.03 13.53 -3.59
N ARG A 443 -15.15 14.69 -4.25
CA ARG A 443 -16.15 15.72 -3.93
C ARG A 443 -17.55 15.44 -4.49
N HIS A 444 -17.67 14.67 -5.58
CA HIS A 444 -18.93 14.46 -6.28
C HIS A 444 -19.27 12.99 -6.58
N TRP A 445 -18.28 12.09 -6.57
CA TRP A 445 -18.40 10.65 -6.85
C TRP A 445 -19.05 10.26 -8.19
N GLY A 446 -19.42 11.24 -9.02
CA GLY A 446 -19.88 11.04 -10.40
C GLY A 446 -18.87 10.29 -11.27
N ARG A 447 -19.39 9.67 -12.32
CA ARG A 447 -18.64 8.77 -13.22
C ARG A 447 -17.62 9.58 -14.02
N LEU A 448 -16.36 9.22 -13.93
CA LEU A 448 -15.25 9.88 -14.58
C LEU A 448 -14.77 9.04 -15.77
N LEU A 449 -14.73 9.66 -16.95
CA LEU A 449 -14.18 9.06 -18.16
C LEU A 449 -12.65 8.93 -18.05
N ASN A 450 -12.03 9.90 -17.38
CA ASN A 450 -10.64 9.84 -16.95
C ASN A 450 -10.45 8.77 -15.87
N GLY A 451 -9.21 8.37 -15.65
CA GLY A 451 -8.86 7.48 -14.54
C GLY A 451 -7.36 7.41 -14.37
N TYR A 452 -6.95 6.96 -13.19
CA TYR A 452 -5.58 6.60 -12.87
C TYR A 452 -5.63 5.42 -11.89
N SER A 453 -4.85 4.38 -12.19
CA SER A 453 -4.79 3.15 -11.41
C SER A 453 -3.53 2.36 -11.80
N GLY A 454 -3.29 1.20 -11.19
CA GLY A 454 -2.20 0.30 -11.56
C GLY A 454 -2.31 -0.27 -12.97
N TYR A 455 -3.48 -0.16 -13.59
CA TYR A 455 -3.78 -0.61 -14.95
C TYR A 455 -4.56 0.46 -15.72
N THR A 456 -4.30 0.53 -17.04
CA THR A 456 -4.98 1.42 -17.97
C THR A 456 -5.76 0.57 -18.98
N PRO A 457 -7.10 0.65 -19.02
CA PRO A 457 -7.91 -0.15 -19.93
C PRO A 457 -7.79 0.32 -21.37
N SER A 458 -8.12 -0.55 -22.32
CA SER A 458 -8.11 -0.24 -23.75
C SER A 458 -9.11 0.86 -24.12
N SER A 459 -10.25 0.95 -23.43
CA SER A 459 -11.23 2.02 -23.58
C SER A 459 -10.64 3.41 -23.31
N TYR A 460 -9.75 3.55 -22.32
CA TYR A 460 -9.03 4.80 -22.07
C TYR A 460 -8.18 5.22 -23.28
N VAL A 461 -7.51 4.26 -23.92
CA VAL A 461 -6.70 4.51 -25.13
C VAL A 461 -7.58 4.96 -26.28
N GLN A 462 -8.73 4.31 -26.49
CA GLN A 462 -9.70 4.67 -27.52
C GLN A 462 -10.27 6.08 -27.29
N HIS A 463 -10.63 6.40 -26.04
CA HIS A 463 -11.07 7.74 -25.64
C HIS A 463 -10.01 8.80 -25.91
N TYR A 464 -8.75 8.55 -25.52
CA TYR A 464 -7.65 9.47 -25.81
C TYR A 464 -7.53 9.74 -27.32
N LEU A 465 -7.51 8.69 -28.15
CA LEU A 465 -7.41 8.83 -29.61
C LEU A 465 -8.57 9.64 -30.21
N ALA A 466 -9.78 9.51 -29.64
CA ALA A 466 -10.96 10.24 -30.08
C ALA A 466 -10.99 11.71 -29.63
N PHE A 467 -10.38 12.04 -28.49
CA PHE A 467 -10.43 13.40 -27.91
C PHE A 467 -9.13 14.21 -28.08
N ARG A 468 -8.05 13.62 -28.59
CA ARG A 468 -6.73 14.28 -28.69
C ARG A 468 -6.72 15.59 -29.49
N THR A 469 -7.70 15.81 -30.36
CA THR A 469 -7.85 17.04 -31.16
C THR A 469 -8.78 18.08 -30.52
N PHE A 470 -9.22 17.85 -29.27
CA PHE A 470 -10.00 18.82 -28.52
C PHE A 470 -9.31 20.19 -28.48
N PRO A 471 -10.02 21.30 -28.78
CA PRO A 471 -11.49 21.47 -28.71
C PRO A 471 -12.25 21.46 -30.06
N ASP A 472 -11.79 20.75 -31.09
CA ASP A 472 -12.48 20.73 -32.39
C ASP A 472 -13.92 20.14 -32.33
N PRO A 473 -14.78 20.38 -33.34
CA PRO A 473 -16.14 19.81 -33.36
C PRO A 473 -16.19 18.28 -33.31
N ALA A 474 -15.20 17.61 -33.91
CA ALA A 474 -15.14 16.15 -34.00
C ALA A 474 -14.94 15.50 -32.62
N SER A 475 -14.01 16.04 -31.82
CA SER A 475 -13.76 15.60 -30.44
C SER A 475 -14.94 15.92 -29.53
N LEU A 476 -15.64 17.04 -29.72
CA LEU A 476 -16.86 17.36 -28.97
C LEU A 476 -18.00 16.38 -29.27
N ASP A 477 -18.18 15.99 -30.54
CA ASP A 477 -19.14 14.94 -30.89
C ASP A 477 -18.69 13.58 -30.36
N ALA A 478 -17.40 13.26 -30.40
CA ALA A 478 -16.89 12.03 -29.82
C ALA A 478 -17.17 11.94 -28.31
N LEU A 479 -17.02 13.05 -27.57
CA LEU A 479 -17.37 13.13 -26.15
C LEU A 479 -18.86 12.83 -25.92
N ARG A 480 -19.75 13.38 -26.76
CA ARG A 480 -21.20 13.07 -26.71
C ARG A 480 -21.48 11.58 -26.97
N HIS A 481 -20.82 11.00 -27.98
CA HIS A 481 -20.98 9.58 -28.30
C HIS A 481 -20.46 8.65 -27.19
N ALA A 482 -19.42 9.07 -26.47
CA ALA A 482 -18.93 8.38 -25.29
C ALA A 482 -19.84 8.54 -24.05
N GLY A 483 -20.98 9.24 -24.19
CA GLY A 483 -21.95 9.46 -23.12
C GLY A 483 -21.56 10.55 -22.12
N VAL A 484 -20.56 11.39 -22.44
CA VAL A 484 -20.15 12.50 -21.58
C VAL A 484 -21.27 13.53 -21.51
N THR A 485 -21.60 13.92 -20.29
CA THR A 485 -22.61 14.94 -19.98
C THR A 485 -21.98 16.25 -19.52
N HIS A 486 -20.77 16.17 -18.95
CA HIS A 486 -20.05 17.31 -18.40
C HIS A 486 -18.58 17.27 -18.78
N ILE A 487 -18.04 18.42 -19.16
CA ILE A 487 -16.60 18.59 -19.41
C ILE A 487 -16.04 19.61 -18.43
N VAL A 488 -14.90 19.26 -17.82
CA VAL A 488 -14.09 20.17 -16.98
C VAL A 488 -12.86 20.55 -17.79
N VAL A 489 -12.74 21.82 -18.13
CA VAL A 489 -11.67 22.33 -18.99
C VAL A 489 -10.66 23.11 -18.14
N ASP A 490 -9.39 22.68 -18.16
CA ASP A 490 -8.27 23.45 -17.62
C ASP A 490 -7.88 24.54 -18.65
N VAL A 491 -8.37 25.76 -18.44
CA VAL A 491 -8.22 26.86 -19.42
C VAL A 491 -6.78 27.32 -19.58
N ALA A 492 -5.89 27.00 -18.62
CA ALA A 492 -4.47 27.27 -18.74
C ALA A 492 -3.77 26.32 -19.72
N LYS A 493 -4.33 25.11 -19.93
CA LYS A 493 -3.77 24.10 -20.84
C LYS A 493 -4.37 24.17 -22.23
N VAL A 494 -5.63 24.59 -22.35
CA VAL A 494 -6.35 24.69 -23.64
C VAL A 494 -7.09 26.05 -23.70
N PRO A 495 -6.38 27.17 -23.86
CA PRO A 495 -6.99 28.51 -23.81
C PRO A 495 -8.04 28.72 -24.90
N ASP A 496 -7.82 28.16 -26.09
CA ASP A 496 -8.72 28.30 -27.24
C ASP A 496 -10.07 27.60 -27.04
N ALA A 497 -10.15 26.63 -26.11
CA ALA A 497 -11.38 25.90 -25.83
C ALA A 497 -12.52 26.82 -25.37
N VAL A 498 -12.21 27.93 -24.69
CA VAL A 498 -13.24 28.86 -24.22
C VAL A 498 -14.04 29.45 -25.38
N ALA A 499 -13.35 29.97 -26.40
CA ALA A 499 -14.00 30.61 -27.53
C ALA A 499 -14.79 29.60 -28.38
N VAL A 500 -14.25 28.38 -28.54
CA VAL A 500 -14.92 27.31 -29.30
C VAL A 500 -16.18 26.82 -28.56
N LEU A 501 -16.08 26.54 -27.26
CA LEU A 501 -17.21 26.02 -26.48
C LEU A 501 -18.33 27.04 -26.28
N GLN A 502 -18.02 28.35 -26.25
CA GLN A 502 -19.05 29.40 -26.20
C GLN A 502 -19.92 29.45 -27.45
N ARG A 503 -19.41 28.99 -28.60
CA ARG A 503 -20.11 28.98 -29.88
C ARG A 503 -20.68 27.60 -30.24
N ALA A 504 -20.32 26.57 -29.48
CA ALA A 504 -20.74 25.20 -29.76
C ALA A 504 -22.20 24.98 -29.36
N ASP A 505 -23.01 24.49 -30.30
CA ASP A 505 -24.41 24.15 -30.03
C ASP A 505 -24.53 23.10 -28.93
N GLY A 506 -25.50 23.27 -28.02
CA GLY A 506 -25.75 22.32 -26.92
C GLY A 506 -24.68 22.32 -25.82
N VAL A 507 -23.82 23.33 -25.74
CA VAL A 507 -22.83 23.49 -24.66
C VAL A 507 -23.23 24.67 -23.77
N ARG A 508 -23.35 24.43 -22.45
CA ARG A 508 -23.70 25.47 -21.47
C ARG A 508 -22.70 25.51 -20.32
N LEU A 509 -22.14 26.68 -20.04
CA LEU A 509 -21.32 26.90 -18.86
C LEU A 509 -22.17 26.77 -17.59
N ILE A 510 -21.74 25.94 -16.65
CA ILE A 510 -22.44 25.73 -15.36
C ILE A 510 -21.66 26.27 -14.17
N ALA A 511 -20.32 26.20 -14.20
CA ALA A 511 -19.48 26.72 -13.14
C ALA A 511 -18.09 27.11 -13.65
N THR A 512 -17.43 28.03 -12.96
CA THR A 512 -16.06 28.46 -13.29
C THR A 512 -15.29 28.84 -12.05
N ASP A 513 -13.99 28.57 -12.04
CA ASP A 513 -13.02 29.21 -11.16
C ASP A 513 -11.91 29.87 -12.00
N ARG A 514 -10.78 30.25 -11.37
CA ARG A 514 -9.65 30.91 -12.06
C ARG A 514 -8.98 30.03 -13.12
N ARG A 515 -9.06 28.70 -13.00
CA ARG A 515 -8.33 27.73 -13.82
C ARG A 515 -9.23 26.76 -14.57
N ARG A 516 -10.43 26.50 -14.05
CA ARG A 516 -11.34 25.47 -14.54
C ARG A 516 -12.67 26.08 -14.95
N ARG A 517 -13.21 25.57 -16.05
CA ARG A 517 -14.58 25.83 -16.47
C ARG A 517 -15.30 24.51 -16.64
N ILE A 518 -16.48 24.40 -16.05
CA ILE A 518 -17.33 23.22 -16.17
C ILE A 518 -18.48 23.56 -17.11
N TYR A 519 -18.64 22.77 -18.15
CA TYR A 519 -19.73 22.88 -19.11
C TYR A 519 -20.58 21.62 -19.08
N ARG A 520 -21.90 21.80 -19.18
CA ARG A 520 -22.83 20.72 -19.54
C ARG A 520 -22.88 20.63 -21.07
N ILE A 521 -22.78 19.41 -21.60
CA ILE A 521 -22.94 19.13 -23.02
C ILE A 521 -24.20 18.28 -23.22
N GLY A 522 -25.12 18.78 -24.05
CA GLY A 522 -26.36 18.09 -24.43
C GLY A 522 -26.29 17.53 -25.84
N ALA A 523 -27.35 16.82 -26.24
CA ALA A 523 -27.59 16.47 -27.63
C ALA A 523 -27.68 17.76 -28.49
N ARG A 524 -27.26 17.69 -29.76
CA ARG A 524 -27.45 18.81 -30.69
C ARG A 524 -28.94 19.12 -30.79
N ASP A 525 -29.31 20.39 -30.65
CA ASP A 525 -30.66 20.83 -30.96
C ASP A 525 -30.80 20.76 -32.49
N THR A 526 -31.42 19.69 -33.00
CA THR A 526 -31.66 19.48 -34.44
C THR A 526 -32.88 20.23 -34.93
N SER A 527 -33.50 21.07 -34.09
CA SER A 527 -34.59 21.95 -34.48
C SER A 527 -34.08 22.95 -35.55
N PRO A 528 -34.65 22.98 -36.76
CA PRO A 528 -34.25 23.96 -37.76
C PRO A 528 -34.50 25.35 -37.17
N ARG A 529 -33.44 26.16 -37.05
CA ARG A 529 -33.55 27.58 -36.72
C ARG A 529 -34.50 28.18 -37.76
N ARG A 530 -35.72 28.54 -37.34
CA ARG A 530 -36.67 29.22 -38.23
C ARG A 530 -36.02 30.52 -38.71
N PRO A 531 -36.10 30.82 -40.02
CA PRO A 531 -35.40 31.93 -40.64
C PRO A 531 -35.78 33.29 -40.06
#